data_AF-A0A0Q6L818-F1
#
_entry.id   AF-A0A0Q6L818-F1
#
_cell.length_a   1.000
_cell.length_b   1.000
_cell.length_c   1.000
_cell.angle_alpha   90.00
_cell.angle_beta   90.00
_cell.angle_gamma   90.00
#
_symmetry.space_group_name_H-M   'P 1'
#
loop_
_entity.id
_entity.type
_entity.pdbx_description
1 polymer ?
#
loop_
_entity_poly.entity_id
_entity_poly.type
_entity_poly.pdbx_seq_one_letter_code
_entity_poly.pdbx_strand_id
1 'polypeptide(L)'
;GAINIVTGHTAELTTVLARHDDVDGLWVIAEADICARAEAESTGNLKRVWTGHGRSLDWPTAQGNAFLRRAVEVKNVWVPYGD
;
A
#
# COMPACT_ATOMS: atom_id res chain seq x y z
N GLY A 1 -11.37 -6.27 12.15
CA GLY A 1 -10.92 -5.45 13.28
C GLY A 1 -10.05 -4.31 12.79
N ALA A 2 -9.62 -3.39 13.66
CA ALA A 2 -8.74 -2.27 13.28
C ALA A 2 -7.33 -2.73 12.89
N ILE A 3 -6.85 -3.82 13.52
CA ILE A 3 -5.59 -4.49 13.19
C ILE A 3 -5.90 -5.98 13.06
N ASN A 4 -5.43 -6.59 11.98
CA ASN A 4 -5.55 -8.03 11.74
C ASN A 4 -4.17 -8.53 11.27
N ILE A 5 -3.70 -9.65 11.83
CA ILE A 5 -2.38 -10.23 11.51
C ILE A 5 -2.62 -11.62 10.92
N VAL A 6 -2.05 -11.85 9.73
CA VAL A 6 -2.15 -13.12 9.00
C VAL A 6 -0.74 -13.58 8.69
N THR A 7 -0.47 -14.87 8.88
CA THR A 7 0.81 -15.50 8.56
C THR A 7 0.63 -16.49 7.41
N GLY A 8 1.67 -16.66 6.60
CA GLY A 8 1.64 -17.51 5.42
C GLY A 8 2.76 -17.15 4.45
N HIS A 9 2.71 -17.72 3.24
CA HIS A 9 3.74 -17.45 2.24
C HIS A 9 3.55 -16.06 1.65
N THR A 10 4.59 -15.21 1.76
CA THR A 10 4.58 -13.82 1.26
C THR A 10 4.11 -13.71 -0.19
N ALA A 11 4.61 -14.60 -1.06
CA ALA A 11 4.29 -14.62 -2.48
C ALA A 11 2.80 -14.85 -2.75
N GLU A 12 2.18 -15.79 -2.04
CA GLU A 12 0.77 -16.14 -2.17
C GLU A 12 -0.12 -15.04 -1.59
N LEU A 13 0.17 -14.61 -0.36
CA LEU A 13 -0.59 -13.56 0.34
C LEU A 13 -0.58 -12.25 -0.45
N THR A 14 0.58 -11.84 -0.95
CA THR A 14 0.71 -10.62 -1.76
C THR A 14 -0.14 -10.70 -3.02
N THR A 15 -0.17 -11.85 -3.68
CA THR A 15 -0.96 -12.03 -4.92
C THR A 15 -2.45 -11.95 -4.64
N VAL A 16 -2.91 -12.57 -3.55
CA VAL A 16 -4.32 -12.52 -3.12
C VAL A 16 -4.73 -11.08 -2.77
N LEU A 17 -3.92 -10.38 -1.98
CA LEU A 17 -4.18 -8.98 -1.59
C LEU A 17 -4.13 -8.02 -2.78
N ALA A 18 -3.20 -8.22 -3.71
CA ALA A 18 -3.10 -7.41 -4.93
C ALA A 18 -4.34 -7.53 -5.82
N ARG A 19 -4.97 -8.71 -5.87
CA ARG A 19 -6.20 -8.94 -6.64
C ARG A 19 -7.48 -8.55 -5.90
N HIS A 20 -7.41 -8.18 -4.63
CA HIS A 20 -8.60 -7.93 -3.82
C HIS A 20 -9.19 -6.55 -4.13
N ASP A 21 -10.48 -6.50 -4.48
CA ASP A 21 -11.13 -5.24 -4.88
C ASP A 21 -11.41 -4.31 -3.69
N ASP A 22 -11.69 -4.89 -2.52
CA ASP A 22 -11.98 -4.14 -1.28
C ASP A 22 -10.72 -3.69 -0.50
N VAL A 23 -9.55 -3.73 -1.16
CA VAL A 23 -8.30 -3.21 -0.61
C VAL A 23 -7.96 -1.92 -1.35
N ASP A 24 -8.00 -0.79 -0.64
CA ASP A 24 -7.75 0.54 -1.21
C ASP A 24 -6.25 0.83 -1.41
N GLY A 25 -5.39 0.22 -0.60
CA GLY A 25 -3.95 0.43 -0.64
C GLY A 25 -3.16 -0.80 -0.18
N LEU A 26 -2.05 -1.07 -0.87
CA LEU A 26 -1.19 -2.22 -0.61
C LEU A 26 0.28 -1.80 -0.51
N TRP A 27 0.92 -2.14 0.61
CA TRP A 27 2.35 -1.89 0.82
C TRP A 27 3.11 -3.22 0.82
N VAL A 28 4.13 -3.36 -0.04
CA VAL A 28 4.87 -4.61 -0.25
C VAL A 28 6.37 -4.38 -0.11
N ILE A 29 6.93 -4.85 1.00
CA ILE A 29 8.39 -4.87 1.23
C ILE A 29 8.84 -6.32 1.10
N ALA A 30 9.22 -6.69 -0.12
CA ALA A 30 9.60 -8.05 -0.50
C ALA A 30 10.61 -8.02 -1.66
N GLU A 31 10.95 -9.19 -2.18
CA GLU A 31 11.77 -9.40 -3.37
C GLU A 31 11.19 -8.69 -4.60
N ALA A 32 12.07 -8.37 -5.57
CA ALA A 32 11.72 -7.52 -6.70
C ALA A 32 10.64 -8.14 -7.62
N ASP A 33 10.63 -9.47 -7.77
CA ASP A 33 9.63 -10.21 -8.54
C ASP A 33 8.25 -10.17 -7.88
N ILE A 34 8.19 -10.31 -6.55
CA ILE A 34 6.95 -10.19 -5.78
C ILE A 34 6.41 -8.76 -5.87
N CYS A 35 7.29 -7.76 -5.76
CA CYS A 35 6.90 -6.35 -5.92
C CYS A 35 6.32 -6.08 -7.31
N ALA A 36 7.00 -6.53 -8.37
CA ALA A 36 6.53 -6.34 -9.74
C ALA A 36 5.19 -7.04 -10.00
N ARG A 37 5.01 -8.25 -9.45
CA ARG A 37 3.73 -8.95 -9.53
C ARG A 37 2.62 -8.21 -8.77
N ALA A 38 2.90 -7.70 -7.58
CA ALA A 38 1.92 -6.93 -6.81
C ALA A 38 1.43 -5.68 -7.57
N GLU A 39 2.35 -4.96 -8.22
CA GLU A 39 2.01 -3.79 -9.05
C GLU A 39 1.14 -4.18 -10.25
N ALA A 40 1.51 -5.25 -10.97
CA ALA A 40 0.75 -5.73 -12.12
C ALA A 40 -0.67 -6.20 -11.75
N GLU A 41 -0.79 -7.00 -10.69
CA GLU A 41 -2.07 -7.59 -10.27
C GLU A 41 -3.01 -6.55 -9.60
N SER A 42 -2.46 -5.45 -9.09
CA SER A 42 -3.24 -4.36 -8.49
C SER A 42 -3.97 -3.48 -9.51
N THR A 43 -3.74 -3.70 -10.81
CA THR A 43 -4.39 -2.93 -11.89
C THR A 43 -5.90 -3.15 -11.97
N GLY A 44 -6.44 -4.20 -11.36
CA GLY A 44 -7.88 -4.52 -11.39
C GLY A 44 -8.78 -3.41 -10.82
N ASN A 45 -8.44 -2.88 -9.64
CA ASN A 45 -9.18 -1.77 -9.01
C ASN A 45 -8.36 -0.47 -8.94
N LEU A 46 -7.15 -0.46 -9.51
CA LEU A 46 -6.20 0.67 -9.47
C LEU A 46 -5.86 1.14 -8.03
N LYS A 47 -5.84 0.20 -7.06
CA LYS A 47 -5.42 0.47 -5.68
C LYS A 47 -4.03 1.08 -5.64
N ARG A 48 -3.77 1.92 -4.64
CA ARG A 48 -2.45 2.50 -4.44
C ARG A 48 -1.48 1.42 -3.99
N VAL A 49 -0.41 1.23 -4.75
CA VAL A 49 0.66 0.29 -4.38
C VAL A 49 1.92 1.07 -4.00
N TRP A 50 2.52 0.69 -2.88
CA TRP A 50 3.87 1.12 -2.52
C TRP A 50 4.77 -0.10 -2.33
N THR A 51 5.79 -0.24 -3.17
CA THR A 51 6.73 -1.36 -3.10
C THR A 51 8.12 -0.93 -2.67
N GLY A 52 8.88 -1.86 -2.08
CA GLY A 52 10.30 -1.70 -1.78
C GLY A 52 11.22 -1.98 -2.97
N HIS A 53 10.68 -2.46 -4.10
CA HIS A 53 11.42 -2.89 -5.30
C HIS A 53 12.62 -3.82 -4.99
N GLY A 54 12.42 -4.83 -4.15
CA GLY A 54 13.50 -5.75 -3.73
C GLY A 54 14.40 -5.22 -2.62
N ARG A 55 14.12 -4.04 -2.07
CA ARG A 55 14.88 -3.43 -0.96
C ARG A 55 14.06 -3.43 0.31
N SER A 56 14.73 -3.74 1.43
CA SER A 56 14.14 -3.56 2.75
C SER A 56 14.13 -2.08 3.15
N LEU A 57 13.22 -1.75 4.07
CA LEU A 57 13.27 -0.50 4.83
C LEU A 57 14.23 -0.65 6.01
N ASP A 58 14.80 0.47 6.45
CA ASP A 58 15.47 0.56 7.73
C ASP A 58 14.42 0.70 8.84
N TRP A 59 13.93 -0.43 9.35
CA TRP A 59 12.79 -0.49 10.28
C TRP A 59 12.91 0.39 11.53
N PRO A 60 14.08 0.50 12.19
CA PRO A 60 14.26 1.41 13.32
C PRO A 60 13.94 2.88 13.01
N THR A 61 14.08 3.31 11.75
CA THR A 61 13.82 4.69 11.31
C THR A 61 12.58 4.83 10.41
N ALA A 62 11.88 3.72 10.15
CA ALA A 62 10.75 3.63 9.24
C ALA A 62 9.46 4.24 9.83
N GLN A 63 9.41 5.57 9.88
CA GLN A 63 8.28 6.32 10.44
C GLN A 63 8.08 7.71 9.80
N GLY A 64 7.06 8.44 10.28
CA GLY A 64 6.87 9.87 10.00
C GLY A 64 6.20 10.19 8.67
N ASN A 65 6.53 11.35 8.10
CA ASN A 65 5.83 11.96 6.96
C ASN A 65 5.77 11.08 5.70
N ALA A 66 6.79 10.25 5.49
CA ALA A 66 6.83 9.33 4.35
C ALA A 66 5.73 8.25 4.45
N PHE A 67 5.46 7.75 5.66
CA PHE A 67 4.41 6.78 5.92
C PHE A 67 3.04 7.43 5.89
N LEU A 68 2.89 8.59 6.53
CA LEU A 68 1.62 9.32 6.58
C LEU A 68 1.11 9.66 5.18
N ARG A 69 1.97 10.17 4.28
CA ARG A 69 1.59 10.46 2.89
C ARG A 69 1.04 9.25 2.13
N ARG A 70 1.42 8.04 2.53
CA ARG A 70 0.97 6.79 1.91
C ARG A 70 -0.30 6.23 2.54
N ALA A 71 -0.62 6.67 3.77
CA ALA A 71 -1.76 6.21 4.55
C ALA A 71 -2.98 7.16 4.46
N VAL A 72 -2.81 8.36 3.88
CA VAL A 72 -3.89 9.34 3.73
C VAL A 72 -4.17 9.67 2.27
N GLU A 73 -5.39 10.14 2.03
CA GLU A 73 -5.83 10.77 0.78
C GLU A 73 -6.12 12.24 1.00
N VAL A 74 -5.85 13.05 -0.01
CA VAL A 74 -6.20 14.48 0.02
C VAL A 74 -7.60 14.65 -0.56
N LYS A 75 -8.55 14.98 0.31
CA LYS A 75 -9.89 15.40 -0.08
C LYS A 75 -9.98 16.93 -0.06
N ASN A 76 -9.87 17.55 -1.23
CA ASN A 76 -10.06 19.01 -1.34
C ASN A 76 -11.55 19.36 -1.32
N VAL A 77 -11.95 20.23 -0.39
CA VAL A 77 -13.32 20.70 -0.24
C VAL A 77 -13.31 22.22 -0.35
N TRP A 78 -14.02 22.74 -1.35
CA TRP A 78 -14.14 24.17 -1.61
C TRP A 78 -15.43 24.68 -0.99
N VAL A 79 -15.32 25.66 -0.11
CA VAL A 79 -16.45 26.28 0.58
C VAL A 79 -16.48 27.76 0.19
N PRO A 80 -17.66 28.35 -0.12
CA PRO A 80 -17.76 29.78 -0.36
C PRO A 80 -17.19 30.57 0.83
N TYR A 81 -16.34 31.55 0.52
CA TYR A 81 -15.81 32.49 1.50
C TYR A 81 -16.12 33.90 0.98
N GLY A 82 -16.88 34.68 1.73
CA GLY A 82 -17.20 36.08 1.41
C GLY A 82 -16.22 37.02 2.10
N ASP A 83 -15.93 38.15 1.45
CA ASP A 83 -15.26 39.29 2.09
C ASP A 83 -16.13 39.89 3.21
#